data_AF-A0A351XBY3-F1
#
_entry.id   AF-A0A351XBY3-F1
#
_cell.length_a   1.000
_cell.length_b   1.000
_cell.length_c   1.000
_cell.angle_alpha   90.00
_cell.angle_beta   90.00
_cell.angle_gamma   90.00
#
_symmetry.space_group_name_H-M   'P 1'
#
loop_
_entity.id
_entity.type
_entity.pdbx_description
1 polymer ?
#
loop_
_entity_poly.entity_id
_entity_poly.type
_entity_poly.pdbx_seq_one_letter_code
_entity_poly.pdbx_strand_id
1 'polypeptide(L)'
;MPEQGSTPLVLVAGTAIGEVLRLDEPLSFWGGMETVGGRIIDQRHPQVGEIVAGRVLVMPFGRGSSSGSSVICEAVRAGTAPAAILMAERDDIIALGAIAADEVYGLLMPVVVLAQEELDGLETGAVVTVGVDGTVRASDGAPDPA
;
A
#
# COMPACT_ATOMS: atom_id res chain seq x y z
N MET A 1 -28.66 -8.78 -12.05
CA MET A 1 -27.59 -8.34 -12.97
C MET A 1 -26.30 -8.54 -12.21
N PRO A 2 -25.28 -9.26 -12.72
CA PRO A 2 -23.99 -9.24 -12.03
C PRO A 2 -23.42 -7.84 -12.22
N GLU A 3 -23.12 -7.17 -11.12
CA GLU A 3 -22.44 -5.88 -11.13
C GLU A 3 -21.05 -6.09 -11.74
N GLN A 4 -20.77 -5.39 -12.84
CA GLN A 4 -19.45 -5.37 -13.44
C GLN A 4 -18.55 -4.57 -12.50
N GLY A 5 -17.88 -5.26 -11.57
CA GLY A 5 -16.74 -4.69 -10.87
C GLY A 5 -15.72 -4.22 -11.90
N SER A 6 -15.30 -2.97 -11.81
CA SER A 6 -14.25 -2.43 -12.67
C SER A 6 -13.01 -3.29 -12.55
N THR A 7 -12.30 -3.52 -13.66
CA THR A 7 -11.07 -4.31 -13.62
C THR A 7 -10.00 -3.51 -12.87
N PRO A 8 -9.35 -4.07 -11.84
CA PRO A 8 -8.30 -3.38 -11.11
C PRO A 8 -7.13 -3.06 -12.06
N LEU A 9 -6.57 -1.87 -11.92
CA LEU A 9 -5.38 -1.46 -12.66
C LEU A 9 -4.14 -1.77 -11.83
N VAL A 10 -3.37 -2.76 -12.28
CA VAL A 10 -2.11 -3.14 -11.66
C VAL A 10 -1.00 -2.22 -12.15
N LEU A 11 -0.45 -1.39 -11.26
CA LEU A 11 0.73 -0.57 -11.56
C LEU A 11 2.02 -1.35 -11.35
N VAL A 12 2.06 -2.14 -10.27
CA VAL A 12 3.15 -3.08 -9.96
C VAL A 12 2.54 -4.40 -9.54
N ALA A 13 2.84 -5.46 -10.31
CA ALA A 13 2.31 -6.79 -10.07
C ALA A 13 3.07 -7.48 -8.93
N GLY A 14 2.36 -8.32 -8.17
CA GLY A 14 2.95 -9.15 -7.14
C GLY A 14 1.90 -9.69 -6.19
N THR A 15 2.32 -10.40 -5.15
CA THR A 15 1.44 -10.93 -4.12
C THR A 15 1.79 -10.37 -2.76
N ALA A 16 0.78 -10.04 -1.98
CA ALA A 16 0.96 -9.59 -0.59
C ALA A 16 -0.17 -10.11 0.28
N ILE A 17 0.13 -10.30 1.57
CA ILE A 17 -0.88 -10.56 2.60
C ILE A 17 -0.58 -9.63 3.76
N GLY A 18 -1.60 -9.00 4.32
CA GLY A 18 -1.42 -8.16 5.48
C GLY A 18 -2.73 -7.63 6.02
N GLU A 19 -2.67 -7.15 7.25
CA GLU A 19 -3.74 -6.36 7.85
C GLU A 19 -3.87 -5.03 7.11
N VAL A 20 -5.11 -4.66 6.77
CA VAL A 20 -5.43 -3.38 6.15
C VAL A 20 -5.18 -2.26 7.15
N LEU A 21 -4.49 -1.22 6.68
CA LEU A 21 -4.47 0.10 7.30
C LEU A 21 -5.08 1.08 6.31
N ARG A 22 -6.35 1.42 6.51
CA ARG A 22 -7.03 2.46 5.74
C ARG A 22 -6.69 3.82 6.30
N LEU A 23 -6.09 4.68 5.48
CA LEU A 23 -5.78 6.04 5.85
C LEU A 23 -6.96 6.98 5.61
N ASP A 24 -7.24 7.83 6.59
CA ASP A 24 -8.24 8.90 6.52
C ASP A 24 -7.75 10.07 5.66
N GLU A 25 -6.43 10.25 5.56
CA GLU A 25 -5.78 11.21 4.68
C GLU A 25 -4.63 10.57 3.87
N PRO A 26 -4.28 11.12 2.70
CA PRO A 26 -3.10 10.71 1.94
C PRO A 26 -1.78 10.87 2.71
N LEU A 27 -0.94 9.82 2.68
CA LEU A 27 0.38 9.86 3.27
C LEU A 27 1.43 10.42 2.31
N SER A 28 2.29 11.32 2.82
CA SER A 28 3.53 11.68 2.13
C SER A 28 4.67 10.78 2.59
N PHE A 29 5.16 9.93 1.68
CA PHE A 29 6.34 9.11 1.95
C PHE A 29 7.59 9.96 2.16
N TRP A 30 7.68 11.12 1.51
CA TRP A 30 8.73 12.10 1.79
C TRP A 30 8.38 12.91 3.05
N GLY A 31 8.99 12.55 4.17
CA GLY A 31 8.91 13.30 5.44
C GLY A 31 7.68 13.03 6.31
N GLY A 32 6.69 12.26 5.82
CA GLY A 32 5.53 11.86 6.62
C GLY A 32 5.64 10.46 7.25
N MET A 33 6.63 9.67 6.84
CA MET A 33 6.97 8.37 7.40
C MET A 33 8.45 8.33 7.79
N GLU A 34 8.79 7.71 8.92
CA GLU A 34 10.17 7.33 9.22
C GLU A 34 10.56 6.02 8.52
N THR A 35 11.81 5.92 8.08
CA THR A 35 12.31 4.78 7.31
C THR A 35 12.73 3.58 8.17
N VAL A 36 12.85 3.73 9.49
CA VAL A 36 13.35 2.69 10.40
C VAL A 36 12.27 1.69 10.80
N GLY A 37 11.07 2.18 11.13
CA GLY A 37 9.95 1.32 11.55
C GLY A 37 8.71 1.44 10.65
N GLY A 38 8.74 2.29 9.62
CA GLY A 38 7.55 2.55 8.80
C GLY A 38 6.47 3.32 9.55
N ARG A 39 6.81 4.04 10.62
CA ARG A 39 5.83 4.80 11.42
C ARG A 39 5.45 6.10 10.71
N ILE A 40 4.17 6.44 10.72
CA ILE A 40 3.69 7.77 10.32
C ILE A 40 4.15 8.79 11.36
N ILE A 41 4.92 9.78 10.94
CA ILE A 41 5.50 10.83 11.82
C ILE A 41 4.97 12.23 11.52
N ASP A 42 4.22 12.40 10.43
CA ASP A 42 3.56 13.67 10.11
C ASP A 42 2.56 14.01 11.22
N GLN A 43 2.89 15.02 12.04
CA GLN A 43 2.09 15.45 13.19
C GLN A 43 0.71 16.00 12.79
N ARG A 44 0.49 16.27 11.50
CA ARG A 44 -0.80 16.73 10.98
C ARG A 44 -1.68 15.58 10.48
N HIS A 45 -1.10 14.40 10.29
CA HIS A 45 -1.84 13.25 9.79
C HIS A 45 -2.73 12.67 10.90
N PRO A 46 -4.02 12.37 10.65
CA PRO A 46 -4.94 11.84 11.66
C PRO A 46 -4.43 10.58 12.36
N GLN A 47 -3.70 9.75 11.60
CA GLN A 47 -3.15 8.47 12.05
C GLN A 47 -1.65 8.52 12.35
N VAL A 48 -1.16 9.68 12.80
CA VAL A 48 0.23 9.79 13.31
C VAL A 48 0.49 8.71 14.38
N GLY A 49 1.64 8.05 14.29
CA GLY A 49 2.02 6.96 15.19
C GLY A 49 1.71 5.55 14.68
N GLU A 50 0.83 5.40 13.69
CA GLU A 50 0.55 4.10 13.06
C GLU A 50 1.77 3.57 12.28
N ILE A 51 1.94 2.24 12.25
CA ILE A 51 3.04 1.54 11.56
C ILE A 51 2.58 1.01 10.20
N VAL A 52 3.06 1.52 9.08
CA VAL A 52 2.63 0.96 7.77
C VAL A 52 3.37 -0.33 7.40
N ALA A 53 4.52 -0.59 8.03
CA ALA A 53 5.39 -1.70 7.67
C ALA A 53 4.64 -3.04 7.69
N GLY A 54 4.71 -3.78 6.59
CA GLY A 54 4.07 -5.11 6.46
C GLY A 54 2.54 -5.09 6.39
N ARG A 55 1.88 -3.93 6.44
CA ARG A 55 0.42 -3.80 6.31
C ARG A 55 0.01 -3.53 4.86
N VAL A 56 -1.25 -3.80 4.54
CA VAL A 56 -1.84 -3.40 3.26
C VAL A 56 -2.36 -1.98 3.41
N LEU A 57 -1.66 -1.02 2.84
CA LEU A 57 -1.99 0.40 2.96
C LEU A 57 -3.09 0.76 1.97
N VAL A 58 -4.19 1.31 2.46
CA VAL A 58 -5.32 1.76 1.65
C VAL A 58 -5.43 3.28 1.79
N MET A 59 -5.40 4.01 0.68
CA MET A 59 -5.58 5.46 0.67
C MET A 59 -6.09 5.92 -0.70
N PRO A 60 -6.82 7.05 -0.82
CA PRO A 60 -7.44 7.43 -2.08
C PRO A 60 -6.40 7.73 -3.18
N PHE A 61 -5.30 8.40 -2.82
CA PHE A 61 -4.17 8.72 -3.69
C PHE A 61 -2.92 8.97 -2.85
N GLY A 62 -1.74 8.98 -3.47
CA GLY A 62 -0.49 9.34 -2.81
C GLY A 62 -0.31 10.85 -2.64
N ARG A 63 0.47 11.26 -1.64
CA ARG A 63 0.87 12.67 -1.47
C ARG A 63 2.36 12.82 -1.67
N GLY A 64 2.78 13.84 -2.43
CA GLY A 64 4.18 14.27 -2.43
C GLY A 64 4.75 14.59 -3.80
N SER A 65 6.07 14.56 -3.86
CA SER A 65 6.88 14.93 -5.04
C SER A 65 7.74 13.73 -5.45
N SER A 66 8.41 13.82 -6.61
CA SER A 66 9.24 12.74 -7.16
C SER A 66 10.25 12.14 -6.17
N SER A 67 10.77 12.92 -5.21
CA SER A 67 11.65 12.43 -4.13
C SER A 67 11.00 11.36 -3.23
N GLY A 68 9.68 11.22 -3.22
CA GLY A 68 8.98 10.14 -2.50
C GLY A 68 9.31 8.75 -3.04
N SER A 69 9.61 8.64 -4.35
CA SER A 69 9.94 7.36 -4.98
C SER A 69 11.22 6.72 -4.41
N SER A 70 12.25 7.51 -4.12
CA SER A 70 13.49 6.99 -3.52
C SER A 70 13.27 6.54 -2.07
N VAL A 71 12.41 7.24 -1.32
CA VAL A 71 12.06 6.83 0.05
C VAL A 71 11.28 5.53 0.06
N ILE A 72 10.33 5.36 -0.86
CA ILE A 72 9.59 4.10 -1.02
C ILE A 72 10.55 2.97 -1.37
N CYS A 73 11.43 3.18 -2.34
CA CYS A 73 12.43 2.18 -2.75
C CYS A 73 13.30 1.73 -1.57
N GLU A 74 13.82 2.68 -0.78
CA GLU A 74 14.63 2.38 0.39
C GLU A 74 13.82 1.74 1.53
N ALA A 75 12.55 2.11 1.71
CA ALA A 75 11.67 1.47 2.70
C ALA A 75 11.38 0.01 2.32
N VAL A 76 11.19 -0.30 1.04
CA VAL A 76 11.04 -1.68 0.55
C VAL A 76 12.32 -2.46 0.81
N ARG A 77 13.49 -1.90 0.46
CA ARG A 77 14.80 -2.50 0.75
C ARG A 77 15.00 -2.77 2.25
N ALA A 78 14.56 -1.85 3.10
CA ALA A 78 14.71 -1.95 4.54
C ALA A 78 13.68 -2.88 5.21
N GLY A 79 12.66 -3.35 4.47
CA GLY A 79 11.56 -4.13 5.04
C GLY A 79 10.61 -3.31 5.91
N THR A 80 10.55 -1.98 5.71
CA THR A 80 9.75 -1.04 6.49
C THR A 80 8.61 -0.40 5.68
N ALA A 81 8.51 -0.76 4.40
CA ALA A 81 7.39 -0.40 3.54
C ALA A 81 6.12 -1.22 3.86
N PRO A 82 4.94 -0.75 3.40
CA PRO A 82 3.74 -1.58 3.32
C PRO A 82 3.99 -2.89 2.57
N ALA A 83 3.22 -3.92 2.89
CA ALA A 83 3.19 -5.16 2.10
C ALA A 83 2.59 -4.92 0.72
N ALA A 84 1.60 -4.03 0.61
CA ALA A 84 1.03 -3.54 -0.64
C ALA A 84 0.42 -2.15 -0.46
N ILE A 85 0.22 -1.43 -1.56
CA ILE A 85 -0.49 -0.14 -1.60
C ILE A 85 -1.68 -0.25 -2.54
N LEU A 86 -2.87 0.08 -2.04
CA LEU A 86 -4.13 0.08 -2.77
C LEU A 86 -4.68 1.51 -2.83
N MET A 87 -5.02 1.99 -4.04
CA MET A 87 -5.47 3.36 -4.26
C MET A 87 -6.72 3.46 -5.15
N ALA A 88 -7.44 4.58 -5.09
CA ALA A 88 -8.53 4.89 -6.03
C ALA A 88 -8.00 5.60 -7.29
N GLU A 89 -6.91 6.35 -7.14
CA GLU A 89 -6.27 7.06 -8.24
C GLU A 89 -4.85 6.58 -8.47
N ARG A 90 -4.42 6.65 -9.73
CA ARG A 90 -3.04 6.31 -10.12
C ARG A 90 -2.06 7.34 -9.59
N ASP A 91 -0.98 6.87 -8.97
CA ASP A 91 0.17 7.68 -8.56
C ASP A 91 1.47 7.10 -9.13
N ASP A 92 2.06 7.83 -10.08
CA ASP A 92 3.29 7.43 -10.77
C ASP A 92 4.53 7.46 -9.87
N ILE A 93 4.54 8.27 -8.81
CA ILE A 93 5.68 8.37 -7.88
C ILE A 93 5.72 7.12 -7.01
N ILE A 94 4.57 6.67 -6.53
CA ILE A 94 4.46 5.43 -5.76
C ILE A 94 4.83 4.22 -6.62
N ALA A 95 4.26 4.15 -7.82
CA ALA A 95 4.58 3.07 -8.76
C ALA A 95 6.08 3.04 -9.10
N LEU A 96 6.69 4.20 -9.37
CA LEU A 96 8.12 4.29 -9.64
C LEU A 96 8.98 3.82 -8.46
N GLY A 97 8.61 4.16 -7.23
CA GLY A 97 9.34 3.71 -6.05
C GLY A 97 9.31 2.19 -5.86
N ALA A 98 8.16 1.58 -6.11
CA ALA A 98 7.99 0.13 -6.08
C ALA A 98 8.73 -0.58 -7.23
N ILE A 99 8.65 -0.07 -8.47
CA ILE A 99 9.40 -0.60 -9.62
C ILE A 99 10.91 -0.49 -9.38
N ALA A 100 11.39 0.64 -8.86
CA ALA A 100 12.80 0.81 -8.55
C ALA A 100 13.29 -0.20 -7.50
N ALA A 101 12.46 -0.54 -6.51
CA ALA A 101 12.82 -1.55 -5.53
C ALA A 101 12.96 -2.95 -6.15
N ASP A 102 12.08 -3.29 -7.09
CA ASP A 102 12.15 -4.54 -7.85
C ASP A 102 13.41 -4.59 -8.74
N GLU A 103 13.62 -3.56 -9.56
CA GLU A 103 14.74 -3.51 -10.49
C GLU A 103 16.12 -3.49 -9.80
N VAL A 104 16.22 -2.81 -8.65
CA VAL A 104 17.51 -2.64 -7.95
C VAL A 104 17.76 -3.75 -6.93
N TYR A 105 16.73 -4.21 -6.22
CA TYR A 105 16.87 -5.11 -5.08
C TYR A 105 16.16 -6.46 -5.26
N GLY A 106 15.36 -6.64 -6.31
CA GLY A 106 14.54 -7.85 -6.53
C GLY A 106 13.43 -8.00 -5.48
N LEU A 107 12.96 -6.89 -4.91
CA LEU A 107 11.94 -6.87 -3.86
C LEU A 107 10.65 -6.25 -4.39
N LEU A 108 9.55 -7.00 -4.31
CA LEU A 108 8.25 -6.61 -4.81
C LEU A 108 7.37 -6.01 -3.71
N MET A 109 6.75 -4.87 -4.01
CA MET A 109 5.64 -4.30 -3.26
C MET A 109 4.51 -3.99 -4.25
N PRO A 110 3.42 -4.77 -4.28
CA PRO A 110 2.32 -4.55 -5.21
C PRO A 110 1.69 -3.16 -5.03
N VAL A 111 1.37 -2.53 -6.16
CA VAL A 111 0.66 -1.25 -6.22
C VAL A 111 -0.51 -1.40 -7.17
N VAL A 112 -1.73 -1.26 -6.65
CA VAL A 112 -2.96 -1.54 -7.38
C VAL A 112 -3.93 -0.38 -7.23
N VAL A 113 -4.57 0.00 -8.33
CA VAL A 113 -5.68 0.95 -8.35
C VAL A 113 -6.99 0.17 -8.47
N LEU A 114 -7.90 0.41 -7.52
CA LEU A 114 -9.21 -0.25 -7.41
C LEU A 114 -10.32 0.74 -7.72
N ALA A 115 -11.53 0.22 -7.97
CA ALA A 115 -12.72 1.06 -7.96
C ALA A 115 -12.95 1.65 -6.55
N GLN A 116 -13.57 2.83 -6.47
CA GLN A 116 -13.84 3.48 -5.19
C GLN A 116 -14.67 2.59 -4.27
N GLU A 117 -15.65 1.88 -4.82
CA GLU A 117 -16.53 0.98 -4.06
C GLU A 117 -15.77 -0.22 -3.47
N GLU A 118 -14.81 -0.77 -4.22
CA GLU A 118 -13.93 -1.85 -3.73
C GLU A 118 -12.98 -1.33 -2.65
N LEU A 119 -12.42 -0.15 -2.87
CA LEU A 119 -11.53 0.50 -1.90
C LEU A 119 -12.29 0.80 -0.60
N ASP A 120 -13.52 1.29 -0.67
CA ASP A 120 -14.38 1.62 0.47
C ASP A 120 -14.78 0.40 1.31
N GLY A 121 -14.83 -0.79 0.70
CA GLY A 121 -15.03 -2.06 1.41
C GLY A 121 -13.84 -2.54 2.23
N LEU A 122 -12.67 -1.89 2.12
CA LEU A 122 -11.46 -2.25 2.86
C LEU A 122 -11.36 -1.45 4.17
N GLU A 123 -11.67 -2.12 5.28
CA GLU A 123 -11.64 -1.56 6.63
C GLU A 123 -10.33 -1.90 7.36
N THR A 124 -9.83 -0.96 8.17
CA THR A 124 -8.65 -1.19 9.02
C THR A 124 -8.88 -2.39 9.94
N GLY A 125 -7.89 -3.29 10.04
CA GLY A 125 -7.97 -4.51 10.84
C GLY A 125 -8.38 -5.76 10.05
N ALA A 126 -8.93 -5.62 8.85
CA ALA A 126 -9.22 -6.76 7.98
C ALA A 126 -7.90 -7.33 7.42
N VAL A 127 -7.73 -8.64 7.41
CA VAL A 127 -6.59 -9.28 6.72
C VAL A 127 -7.00 -9.54 5.27
N VAL A 128 -6.19 -9.08 4.32
CA VAL A 128 -6.46 -9.28 2.89
C VAL A 128 -5.26 -9.88 2.17
N THR A 129 -5.54 -10.60 1.10
CA THR A 129 -4.57 -11.09 0.13
C THR A 129 -4.70 -10.31 -1.17
N VAL A 130 -3.60 -9.73 -1.64
CA VAL A 130 -3.45 -9.09 -2.94
C VAL A 130 -2.83 -10.10 -3.91
N GLY A 131 -3.51 -10.34 -5.03
CA GLY A 131 -3.05 -11.22 -6.11
C GLY A 131 -2.26 -10.47 -7.19
N VAL A 132 -1.51 -11.23 -7.99
CA VAL A 132 -0.69 -10.73 -9.12
C VAL A 132 -1.53 -9.97 -10.14
N ASP A 133 -2.79 -10.36 -10.30
CA ASP A 133 -3.78 -9.76 -11.19
C ASP A 133 -4.48 -8.52 -10.59
N GLY A 134 -4.09 -8.09 -9.40
CA GLY A 134 -4.71 -6.98 -8.68
C GLY A 134 -5.97 -7.37 -7.91
N THR A 135 -6.34 -8.66 -7.87
CA THR A 135 -7.48 -9.10 -7.06
C THR A 135 -7.18 -8.93 -5.57
N VAL A 136 -8.13 -8.35 -4.83
CA VAL A 136 -8.05 -8.23 -3.36
C VAL A 136 -9.12 -9.11 -2.75
N ARG A 137 -8.72 -10.04 -1.88
CA ARG A 137 -9.63 -10.97 -1.20
C ARG A 137 -9.43 -10.88 0.30
N ALA A 138 -10.53 -10.76 1.06
CA ALA A 138 -10.49 -10.95 2.50
C ALA A 138 -9.97 -12.37 2.80
N SER A 139 -9.06 -12.47 3.76
CA SER A 139 -8.60 -13.74 4.30
C SER A 139 -9.50 -14.11 5.46
N ASP A 140 -10.35 -15.13 5.26
CA ASP A 140 -11.09 -15.77 6.34
C ASP A 140 -10.12 -16.64 7.17
N GLY A 141 -9.28 -16.00 7.98
CA GLY A 141 -8.31 -16.74 8.79
C GLY A 141 -7.49 -15.82 9.68
N ALA A 142 -7.61 -16.06 10.99
CA ALA A 142 -6.73 -15.53 12.01
C ALA A 142 -5.25 -15.72 11.61
N PRO A 143 -4.35 -14.78 11.98
CA PRO A 143 -2.93 -14.94 11.71
C PRO A 143 -2.46 -16.28 12.29
N ASP A 144 -1.82 -17.09 11.46
CA ASP A 144 -1.20 -18.36 11.86
C ASP A 144 -0.18 -18.04 12.97
N PRO A 145 -0.38 -18.53 14.21
CA PRO A 145 0.59 -18.31 15.27
C PRO A 145 1.85 -19.13 14.94
N ALA A 146 2.94 -18.42 14.69
CA ALA A 146 4.29 -18.97 14.56
C ALA A 146 4.69 -19.90 15.73
#